data_AF-A0A5J4QZ14-F1
#
_entry.id   AF-A0A5J4QZ14-F1
#
_cell.length_a   1.000
_cell.length_b   1.000
_cell.length_c   1.000
_cell.angle_alpha   90.00
_cell.angle_beta   90.00
_cell.angle_gamma   90.00
#
_symmetry.space_group_name_H-M   'P 1'
#
loop_
_entity.id
_entity.type
_entity.pdbx_description
1 polymer ?
#
loop_
_entity_poly.entity_id
_entity_poly.type
_entity_poly.pdbx_seq_one_letter_code
_entity_poly.pdbx_strand_id
1 'polypeptide(L)'
;NSREPFHENDKIGKERRSIRNGQQDEEERSKTTTRRDWMFPSETEDEGDRLFRSTLIDNGISVDAINIIIANWEEAYRRHCKRLEEFAGYLNENKLSLQELPTQKGPQTVIINFLAHKLKSKHSDASVKAARTALSVLFSFMGFQDSQIHTPAITQLMKGVEQRTRKVKQEEQMWDLNLLWKLIMS
;
A
#
# COMPACT_ATOMS: atom_id res chain seq x y z
N ASN A 1 -62.78 50.55 10.97
CA ASN A 1 -63.38 50.10 12.25
C ASN A 1 -62.99 48.64 12.42
N SER A 2 -62.17 48.32 13.42
CA SER A 2 -61.72 46.94 13.78
C SER A 2 -60.88 46.22 12.69
N ARG A 3 -59.97 45.28 12.99
CA ARG A 3 -59.26 44.85 14.23
C ARG A 3 -58.03 44.05 13.77
N GLU A 4 -56.90 44.10 14.49
CA GLU A 4 -55.89 43.02 14.45
C GLU A 4 -56.28 41.90 15.42
N PRO A 5 -55.70 40.68 15.29
CA PRO A 5 -54.51 40.36 16.10
C PRO A 5 -53.44 39.44 15.46
N PHE A 6 -52.23 39.48 16.05
CA PHE A 6 -51.32 38.37 16.45
C PHE A 6 -51.79 36.91 16.20
N HIS A 7 -50.98 35.87 15.93
CA HIS A 7 -49.51 35.60 15.92
C HIS A 7 -49.27 34.28 15.08
N GLU A 8 -48.15 33.52 14.96
CA GLU A 8 -46.79 33.43 15.58
C GLU A 8 -45.81 32.60 14.68
N ASN A 9 -44.54 32.45 15.11
CA ASN A 9 -43.56 31.36 14.87
C ASN A 9 -43.17 30.81 13.46
N ASP A 10 -41.93 31.19 13.07
CA ASP A 10 -40.75 30.31 12.94
C ASP A 10 -40.78 29.02 12.07
N LYS A 11 -39.97 29.02 10.99
CA LYS A 11 -38.81 28.09 10.88
C LYS A 11 -37.78 28.39 9.78
N ILE A 12 -36.51 28.23 10.15
CA ILE A 12 -35.33 28.29 9.27
C ILE A 12 -35.15 26.96 8.51
N GLY A 13 -34.90 27.00 7.20
CA GLY A 13 -34.56 25.83 6.39
C GLY A 13 -33.62 26.19 5.22
N LYS A 14 -32.31 26.05 5.42
CA LYS A 14 -31.30 26.54 4.46
C LYS A 14 -31.19 25.69 3.19
N GLU A 15 -31.22 26.37 2.06
CA GLU A 15 -30.86 25.85 0.74
C GLU A 15 -29.39 25.36 0.70
N ARG A 16 -29.14 24.26 -0.01
CA ARG A 16 -27.79 23.79 -0.38
C ARG A 16 -27.76 23.39 -1.86
N ARG A 17 -27.44 24.34 -2.74
CA ARG A 17 -27.13 24.03 -4.15
C ARG A 17 -25.76 23.40 -4.28
N SER A 18 -25.65 22.44 -5.19
CA SER A 18 -24.38 21.83 -5.59
C SER A 18 -23.58 22.78 -6.48
N ILE A 19 -22.29 22.95 -6.18
CA ILE A 19 -21.28 23.33 -7.18
C ILE A 19 -20.09 22.39 -7.00
N ARG A 20 -19.59 21.87 -8.12
CA ARG A 20 -18.49 20.89 -8.20
C ARG A 20 -17.34 21.52 -8.98
N ASN A 21 -16.42 22.17 -8.27
CA ASN A 21 -15.13 22.57 -8.84
C ASN A 21 -14.04 21.64 -8.32
N GLY A 22 -13.15 21.23 -9.22
CA GLY A 22 -11.89 20.60 -8.87
C GLY A 22 -10.77 21.38 -9.53
N GLN A 23 -9.75 21.74 -8.75
CA GLN A 23 -8.44 22.16 -9.23
C GLN A 23 -7.40 21.33 -8.49
N GLN A 24 -6.30 21.05 -9.19
CA GLN A 24 -5.05 20.63 -8.56
C GLN A 24 -4.33 21.88 -8.10
N ASP A 25 -3.85 21.89 -6.87
CA ASP A 25 -2.73 22.75 -6.46
C ASP A 25 -1.58 21.81 -6.11
N GLU A 26 -0.53 21.82 -6.94
CA GLU A 26 0.78 21.26 -6.61
C GLU A 26 1.58 22.37 -5.91
N GLU A 27 1.71 22.33 -4.58
CA GLU A 27 2.56 23.28 -3.84
C GLU A 27 3.87 22.64 -3.36
N GLU A 28 4.95 23.41 -3.40
CA GLU A 28 6.31 22.88 -3.41
C GLU A 28 6.87 22.48 -2.04
N ARG A 29 7.18 21.19 -1.91
CA ARG A 29 8.48 20.65 -1.47
C ARG A 29 9.29 21.43 -0.40
N SER A 30 8.68 21.77 0.73
CA SER A 30 9.45 22.14 1.92
C SER A 30 10.19 20.92 2.50
N LYS A 31 11.48 20.76 2.19
CA LYS A 31 12.36 19.75 2.79
C LYS A 31 12.75 20.11 4.23
N THR A 32 11.81 19.98 5.17
CA THR A 32 12.15 19.97 6.60
C THR A 32 12.81 18.63 6.96
N THR A 33 14.14 18.59 6.93
CA THR A 33 14.93 17.52 7.58
C THR A 33 14.88 17.65 9.10
N THR A 34 13.66 17.56 9.66
CA THR A 34 13.47 17.30 11.08
C THR A 34 14.11 15.95 11.37
N ARG A 35 15.23 15.98 12.08
CA ARG A 35 16.00 14.81 12.52
C ARG A 35 15.15 14.01 13.51
N ARG A 36 14.20 13.21 13.00
CA ARG A 36 13.32 12.35 13.78
C ARG A 36 14.20 11.47 14.66
N ASP A 37 13.93 11.53 15.96
CA ASP A 37 14.61 10.70 16.94
C ASP A 37 14.04 9.28 16.85
N TRP A 38 14.86 8.33 16.43
CA TRP A 38 14.48 6.92 16.33
C TRP A 38 14.62 6.17 17.66
N MET A 39 15.06 6.84 18.74
CA MET A 39 15.33 6.23 20.03
C MET A 39 14.06 5.82 20.82
N PHE A 40 12.88 6.29 20.40
CA PHE A 40 11.61 6.06 21.10
C PHE A 40 10.60 5.33 20.20
N PRO A 41 10.18 4.09 20.57
CA PRO A 41 9.02 3.45 19.98
C PRO A 41 7.77 4.31 20.21
N SER A 42 6.96 4.53 19.19
CA SER A 42 5.62 5.09 19.37
C SER A 42 4.75 4.09 20.14
N GLU A 43 3.98 4.55 21.13
CA GLU A 43 3.22 3.72 22.10
C GLU A 43 2.18 2.77 21.46
N THR A 44 1.91 2.92 20.17
CA THR A 44 1.34 1.88 19.31
C THR A 44 2.42 1.37 18.35
N GLU A 45 3.05 0.24 18.68
CA GLU A 45 3.77 -0.56 17.68
C GLU A 45 2.74 -1.09 16.67
N ASP A 46 2.91 -0.76 15.38
CA ASP A 46 2.06 -1.28 14.30
C ASP A 46 2.18 -2.82 14.29
N GLU A 47 1.08 -3.55 14.23
CA GLU A 47 1.10 -5.03 14.23
C GLU A 47 1.93 -5.58 13.05
N GLY A 48 2.06 -4.81 11.96
CA GLY A 48 2.96 -5.12 10.86
C GLY A 48 4.45 -4.83 11.12
N ASP A 49 4.80 -3.89 12.00
CA ASP A 49 6.17 -3.72 12.51
C ASP A 49 6.51 -4.87 13.48
N ARG A 50 5.58 -5.21 14.37
CA ARG A 50 5.70 -6.37 15.27
C ARG A 50 5.94 -7.66 14.50
N LEU A 51 5.07 -7.97 13.53
CA LEU A 51 5.21 -9.17 12.68
C LEU A 51 6.55 -9.19 11.95
N PHE A 52 7.03 -8.04 11.45
CA PHE A 52 8.33 -7.98 10.77
C PHE A 52 9.48 -8.26 11.76
N ARG A 53 9.52 -7.54 12.89
CA ARG A 53 10.59 -7.67 13.89
C ARG A 53 10.66 -9.05 14.51
N SER A 54 9.53 -9.62 14.95
CA SER A 54 9.51 -10.97 15.54
C SER A 54 10.01 -12.01 14.54
N THR A 55 9.49 -11.99 13.30
CA THR A 55 9.90 -12.91 12.24
C THR A 55 11.41 -12.85 11.98
N LEU A 56 12.01 -11.66 11.91
CA LEU A 56 13.45 -11.54 11.64
C LEU A 56 14.28 -12.01 12.86
N ILE A 57 13.84 -11.74 14.09
CA ILE A 57 14.48 -12.24 15.33
C ILE A 57 14.39 -13.78 15.42
N ASP A 58 13.22 -14.35 15.12
CA ASP A 58 12.98 -15.81 15.11
C ASP A 58 13.86 -16.54 14.08
N ASN A 59 14.22 -15.85 12.99
CA ASN A 59 15.16 -16.34 11.97
C ASN A 59 16.64 -15.99 12.29
N GLY A 60 16.94 -15.56 13.52
CA GLY A 60 18.30 -15.35 14.03
C GLY A 60 18.97 -14.03 13.63
N ILE A 61 18.23 -13.06 13.06
CA ILE A 61 18.78 -11.76 12.66
C ILE A 61 18.84 -10.85 13.89
N SER A 62 19.99 -10.22 14.14
CA SER A 62 20.18 -9.34 15.30
C SER A 62 19.34 -8.07 15.23
N VAL A 63 18.93 -7.56 16.39
CA VAL A 63 18.10 -6.34 16.51
C VAL A 63 18.79 -5.13 15.87
N ASP A 64 20.12 -5.03 15.97
CA ASP A 64 20.90 -3.97 15.31
C ASP A 64 20.82 -4.06 13.79
N ALA A 65 20.94 -5.27 13.22
CA ALA A 65 20.80 -5.48 11.78
C ALA A 65 19.36 -5.15 11.30
N ILE A 66 18.34 -5.53 12.08
CA ILE A 66 16.94 -5.18 11.81
C ILE A 66 16.75 -3.65 11.80
N ASN A 67 17.30 -2.95 12.80
CA ASN A 67 17.21 -1.49 12.87
C ASN A 67 17.94 -0.80 11.69
N ILE A 68 19.08 -1.33 11.24
CA ILE A 68 19.79 -0.84 10.05
C ILE A 68 18.96 -1.08 8.77
N ILE A 69 18.36 -2.26 8.61
CA ILE A 69 17.48 -2.57 7.46
C ILE A 69 16.28 -1.62 7.42
N ILE A 70 15.64 -1.38 8.57
CA ILE A 70 14.49 -0.49 8.70
C ILE A 70 14.87 0.96 8.37
N ALA A 71 15.98 1.46 8.90
CA ALA A 71 16.47 2.82 8.62
C ALA A 71 16.74 3.02 7.12
N ASN A 72 17.33 2.03 6.45
CA ASN A 72 17.66 2.06 5.02
C ASN A 72 16.43 2.01 4.09
N TRP A 73 15.22 1.77 4.61
CA TRP A 73 13.98 1.73 3.82
C TRP A 73 13.12 2.98 3.95
N GLU A 74 13.45 3.93 4.84
CA GLU A 74 12.73 5.20 5.01
C GLU A 74 11.18 5.04 5.00
N GLU A 75 10.48 5.83 4.18
CA GLU A 75 9.03 5.79 3.99
C GLU A 75 8.53 4.58 3.17
N ALA A 76 9.40 3.66 2.73
CA ALA A 76 8.98 2.35 2.21
C ALA A 76 8.63 1.39 3.34
N TYR A 77 9.35 1.39 4.46
CA TYR A 77 9.07 0.48 5.58
C TYR A 77 7.65 0.65 6.12
N ARG A 78 7.22 1.90 6.40
CA ARG A 78 5.84 2.22 6.81
C ARG A 78 4.77 1.71 5.85
N ARG A 79 5.07 1.65 4.54
CA ARG A 79 4.17 1.08 3.52
C ARG A 79 4.19 -0.44 3.48
N HIS A 80 5.23 -1.09 3.98
CA HIS A 80 5.28 -2.54 4.21
C HIS A 80 4.58 -2.93 5.51
N CYS A 81 4.79 -2.22 6.63
CA CYS A 81 4.08 -2.50 7.90
C CYS A 81 2.55 -2.50 7.71
N LYS A 82 1.99 -1.47 7.08
CA LYS A 82 0.55 -1.39 6.73
C LYS A 82 0.05 -2.45 5.70
N ARG A 83 0.91 -3.36 5.24
CA ARG A 83 0.54 -4.58 4.47
C ARG A 83 0.78 -5.85 5.26
N LEU A 84 1.74 -5.83 6.18
CA LEU A 84 2.01 -6.89 7.14
C LEU A 84 0.97 -6.92 8.28
N GLU A 85 0.41 -5.77 8.67
CA GLU A 85 -0.77 -5.66 9.55
C GLU A 85 -2.02 -6.31 8.92
N GLU A 86 -2.32 -5.98 7.66
CA GLU A 86 -3.41 -6.63 6.90
C GLU A 86 -3.20 -8.15 6.80
N PHE A 87 -1.95 -8.60 6.81
CA PHE A 87 -1.58 -10.02 6.76
C PHE A 87 -1.63 -10.70 8.13
N ALA A 88 -1.21 -10.03 9.21
CA ALA A 88 -1.38 -10.49 10.59
C ALA A 88 -2.86 -10.71 10.93
N GLY A 89 -3.73 -9.77 10.53
CA GLY A 89 -5.18 -9.93 10.63
C GLY A 89 -5.68 -11.20 9.93
N TYR A 90 -5.26 -11.42 8.67
CA TYR A 90 -5.59 -12.64 7.92
C TYR A 90 -5.06 -13.92 8.56
N LEU A 91 -3.83 -13.92 9.09
CA LEU A 91 -3.25 -15.07 9.79
C LEU A 91 -4.07 -15.42 11.04
N ASN A 92 -4.47 -14.41 11.82
CA ASN A 92 -5.32 -14.55 13.01
C ASN A 92 -6.73 -15.07 12.65
N GLU A 93 -7.38 -14.50 11.62
CA GLU A 93 -8.67 -14.97 11.08
C GLU A 93 -8.64 -16.46 10.68
N ASN A 94 -7.52 -16.90 10.08
CA ASN A 94 -7.37 -18.26 9.53
C ASN A 94 -6.68 -19.23 10.51
N LYS A 95 -6.34 -18.78 11.73
CA LYS A 95 -5.61 -19.53 12.77
C LYS A 95 -4.32 -20.16 12.24
N LEU A 96 -3.49 -19.36 11.58
CA LEU A 96 -2.19 -19.76 11.03
C LEU A 96 -1.06 -19.05 11.78
N SER A 97 -0.15 -19.77 12.42
CA SER A 97 1.12 -19.18 12.88
C SER A 97 2.07 -19.01 11.70
N LEU A 98 2.76 -17.86 11.61
CA LEU A 98 3.79 -17.62 10.57
C LEU A 98 4.93 -18.66 10.66
N GLN A 99 5.29 -19.06 11.88
CA GLN A 99 6.34 -20.04 12.17
C GLN A 99 5.98 -21.47 11.73
N GLU A 100 4.68 -21.79 11.57
CA GLU A 100 4.21 -23.12 11.13
C GLU A 100 4.11 -23.25 9.60
N LEU A 101 4.11 -22.12 8.88
CA LEU A 101 4.01 -22.07 7.42
C LEU A 101 5.13 -22.82 6.66
N PRO A 102 6.41 -22.78 7.08
CA PRO A 102 7.48 -23.53 6.42
C PRO A 102 7.19 -25.04 6.39
N THR A 103 6.70 -25.55 7.53
CA THR A 103 6.45 -26.97 7.76
C THR A 103 5.15 -27.46 7.11
N GLN A 104 4.09 -26.65 7.14
CA GLN A 104 2.74 -27.14 6.81
C GLN A 104 2.28 -26.85 5.37
N LYS A 105 2.66 -25.70 4.79
CA LYS A 105 2.02 -25.19 3.54
C LYS A 105 2.98 -24.55 2.53
N GLY A 106 4.16 -24.10 2.96
CA GLY A 106 5.13 -23.36 2.14
C GLY A 106 4.70 -21.92 1.81
N PRO A 107 5.66 -21.00 1.55
CA PRO A 107 5.38 -19.57 1.39
C PRO A 107 4.44 -19.29 0.20
N GLN A 108 4.66 -19.97 -0.93
CA GLN A 108 3.82 -19.89 -2.14
C GLN A 108 2.33 -19.97 -1.86
N THR A 109 1.90 -20.95 -1.05
CA THR A 109 0.49 -21.24 -0.78
C THR A 109 -0.16 -20.12 0.04
N VAL A 110 0.61 -19.55 0.97
CA VAL A 110 0.15 -18.49 1.87
C VAL A 110 0.04 -17.16 1.11
N ILE A 111 1.04 -16.84 0.28
CA ILE A 111 1.01 -15.68 -0.62
C ILE A 111 -0.20 -15.78 -1.56
N ILE A 112 -0.43 -16.94 -2.20
CA ILE A 112 -1.58 -17.17 -3.08
C ILE A 112 -2.90 -16.96 -2.34
N ASN A 113 -3.07 -17.59 -1.18
CA ASN A 113 -4.33 -17.54 -0.44
C ASN A 113 -4.65 -16.13 0.08
N PHE A 114 -3.66 -15.40 0.58
CA PHE A 114 -3.85 -14.02 1.04
C PHE A 114 -4.12 -13.05 -0.12
N LEU A 115 -3.39 -13.15 -1.22
CA LEU A 115 -3.65 -12.31 -2.41
C LEU A 115 -5.03 -12.62 -2.99
N ALA A 116 -5.45 -13.89 -3.01
CA ALA A 116 -6.80 -14.29 -3.40
C ALA A 116 -7.88 -13.77 -2.42
N HIS A 117 -7.60 -13.72 -1.12
CA HIS A 117 -8.47 -13.06 -0.14
C HIS A 117 -8.62 -11.56 -0.45
N LYS A 118 -7.50 -10.82 -0.60
CA LYS A 118 -7.55 -9.38 -0.91
C LYS A 118 -8.28 -9.06 -2.22
N LEU A 119 -8.14 -9.93 -3.22
CA LEU A 119 -8.86 -9.82 -4.50
C LEU A 119 -10.37 -10.03 -4.34
N LYS A 120 -10.80 -11.04 -3.57
CA LYS A 120 -12.23 -11.28 -3.27
C LYS A 120 -12.83 -10.09 -2.49
N SER A 121 -12.08 -9.55 -1.54
CA SER A 121 -12.48 -8.40 -0.70
C SER A 121 -12.34 -7.04 -1.41
N LYS A 122 -12.15 -7.04 -2.74
CA LYS A 122 -12.14 -5.85 -3.62
C LYS A 122 -11.16 -4.73 -3.22
N HIS A 123 -10.02 -5.08 -2.62
CA HIS A 123 -8.93 -4.10 -2.42
C HIS A 123 -8.43 -3.55 -3.77
N SER A 124 -7.90 -2.33 -3.77
CA SER A 124 -7.33 -1.72 -4.97
C SER A 124 -6.13 -2.52 -5.49
N ASP A 125 -5.96 -2.57 -6.81
CA ASP A 125 -4.86 -3.32 -7.42
C ASP A 125 -3.46 -2.86 -6.94
N ALA A 126 -3.32 -1.57 -6.60
CA ALA A 126 -2.12 -1.03 -5.98
C ALA A 126 -1.88 -1.58 -4.56
N SER A 127 -2.92 -1.75 -3.74
CA SER A 127 -2.85 -2.42 -2.44
C SER A 127 -2.43 -3.89 -2.59
N VAL A 128 -3.00 -4.61 -3.57
CA VAL A 128 -2.65 -6.02 -3.84
C VAL A 128 -1.19 -6.16 -4.30
N LYS A 129 -0.69 -5.25 -5.15
CA LYS A 129 0.73 -5.23 -5.55
C LYS A 129 1.67 -4.91 -4.38
N ALA A 130 1.36 -3.89 -3.57
CA ALA A 130 2.13 -3.55 -2.39
C ALA A 130 2.16 -4.71 -1.36
N ALA A 131 1.05 -5.43 -1.20
CA ALA A 131 0.95 -6.62 -0.37
C ALA A 131 1.85 -7.76 -0.87
N ARG A 132 1.82 -8.08 -2.17
CA ARG A 132 2.75 -9.07 -2.77
C ARG A 132 4.21 -8.70 -2.48
N THR A 133 4.60 -7.44 -2.69
CA THR A 133 5.98 -6.99 -2.44
C THR A 133 6.37 -7.11 -0.97
N ALA A 134 5.51 -6.67 -0.03
CA ALA A 134 5.79 -6.78 1.40
C ALA A 134 6.00 -8.24 1.86
N LEU A 135 5.17 -9.16 1.34
CA LEU A 135 5.29 -10.59 1.62
C LEU A 135 6.53 -11.21 1.00
N SER A 136 6.84 -10.89 -0.26
CA SER A 136 8.05 -11.36 -0.92
C SER A 136 9.29 -10.98 -0.11
N VAL A 137 9.36 -9.73 0.34
CA VAL A 137 10.46 -9.23 1.18
C VAL A 137 10.51 -9.98 2.51
N LEU A 138 9.39 -10.15 3.23
CA LEU A 138 9.35 -10.89 4.50
C LEU A 138 9.84 -12.34 4.35
N PHE A 139 9.32 -13.07 3.36
CA PHE A 139 9.70 -14.47 3.14
C PHE A 139 11.17 -14.62 2.68
N SER A 140 11.74 -13.65 1.97
CA SER A 140 13.18 -13.64 1.67
C SER A 140 14.04 -13.48 2.93
N PHE A 141 13.60 -12.70 3.93
CA PHE A 141 14.29 -12.60 5.23
C PHE A 141 14.10 -13.86 6.10
N MET A 142 13.07 -14.67 5.85
CA MET A 142 12.92 -16.03 6.41
C MET A 142 13.78 -17.07 5.67
N GLY A 143 14.67 -16.67 4.76
CA GLY A 143 15.58 -17.56 4.04
C GLY A 143 14.93 -18.44 2.96
N PHE A 144 13.67 -18.19 2.59
CA PHE A 144 13.04 -18.92 1.47
C PHE A 144 13.66 -18.52 0.13
N GLN A 145 13.73 -19.47 -0.80
CA GLN A 145 14.27 -19.22 -2.13
C GLN A 145 13.28 -18.38 -2.97
N ASP A 146 13.82 -17.51 -3.83
CA ASP A 146 13.04 -16.70 -4.79
C ASP A 146 12.06 -17.57 -5.61
N SER A 147 12.49 -18.77 -6.01
CA SER A 147 11.68 -19.79 -6.70
C SER A 147 10.40 -20.21 -5.94
N GLN A 148 10.40 -20.14 -4.61
CA GLN A 148 9.27 -20.47 -3.74
C GLN A 148 8.38 -19.24 -3.45
N ILE A 149 8.88 -18.03 -3.72
CA ILE A 149 8.20 -16.75 -3.45
C ILE A 149 7.58 -16.17 -4.73
N HIS A 150 8.24 -16.33 -5.88
CA HIS A 150 7.89 -15.75 -7.17
C HIS A 150 7.36 -16.79 -8.16
N THR A 151 6.48 -17.67 -7.69
CA THR A 151 5.98 -18.81 -8.48
C THR A 151 5.13 -18.40 -9.70
N PRO A 152 5.05 -19.25 -10.75
CA PRO A 152 4.14 -19.04 -11.87
C PRO A 152 2.67 -18.91 -11.47
N ALA A 153 2.25 -19.59 -10.40
CA ALA A 153 0.89 -19.51 -9.87
C ALA A 153 0.57 -18.12 -9.28
N ILE A 154 1.52 -17.51 -8.55
CA ILE A 154 1.38 -16.14 -8.04
C ILE A 154 1.33 -15.15 -9.21
N THR A 155 2.16 -15.33 -10.23
CA THR A 155 2.15 -14.49 -11.44
C THR A 155 0.83 -14.62 -12.22
N GLN A 156 0.29 -15.82 -12.38
CA GLN A 156 -1.00 -16.02 -13.05
C GLN A 156 -2.18 -15.46 -12.24
N LEU A 157 -2.15 -15.52 -10.91
CA LEU A 157 -3.13 -14.86 -10.03
C LEU A 157 -3.07 -13.33 -10.17
N MET A 158 -1.85 -12.78 -10.25
CA MET A 158 -1.60 -11.34 -10.36
C MET A 158 -1.82 -10.77 -11.76
N LYS A 159 -1.89 -11.61 -12.81
CA LYS A 159 -1.99 -11.19 -14.21
C LYS A 159 -3.07 -10.13 -14.48
N GLY A 160 -4.26 -10.26 -13.90
CA GLY A 160 -5.34 -9.26 -14.05
C GLY A 160 -5.05 -7.93 -13.33
N VAL A 161 -4.40 -8.00 -12.16
CA VAL A 161 -3.92 -6.85 -11.36
C VAL A 161 -2.84 -6.09 -12.13
N GLU A 162 -1.90 -6.84 -12.72
CA GLU A 162 -0.81 -6.33 -13.54
C GLU A 162 -1.32 -5.71 -14.85
N GLN A 163 -2.31 -6.31 -15.50
CA GLN A 163 -2.96 -5.73 -16.69
C GLN A 163 -3.66 -4.40 -16.38
N ARG A 164 -4.45 -4.32 -15.29
CA ARG A 164 -5.19 -3.08 -14.91
C ARG A 164 -4.28 -1.97 -14.37
N THR A 165 -3.16 -2.33 -13.74
CA THR A 165 -2.16 -1.36 -13.22
C THR A 165 -0.97 -1.16 -14.14
N ARG A 166 -0.98 -1.77 -15.33
CA ARG A 166 -0.08 -1.37 -16.40
C ARG A 166 -0.40 0.08 -16.69
N LYS A 167 0.57 1.00 -16.49
CA LYS A 167 0.45 2.33 -17.09
C LYS A 167 0.09 2.10 -18.55
N VAL A 168 -1.04 2.64 -19.01
CA VAL A 168 -1.26 2.78 -20.44
C VAL A 168 -0.02 3.51 -20.94
N LYS A 169 0.78 2.86 -21.79
CA LYS A 169 1.64 3.61 -22.68
C LYS A 169 0.65 4.38 -23.54
N GLN A 170 0.35 5.61 -23.15
CA GLN A 170 0.24 6.63 -24.16
C GLN A 170 1.51 6.48 -24.98
N GLU A 171 1.35 6.35 -26.28
CA GLU A 171 2.43 6.69 -27.18
C GLU A 171 2.62 8.19 -27.00
N GLU A 172 3.45 8.56 -26.02
CA GLU A 172 4.18 9.83 -26.02
C GLU A 172 4.77 9.90 -27.43
N GLN A 173 4.13 10.70 -28.28
CA GLN A 173 4.33 10.65 -29.72
C GLN A 173 5.81 10.91 -29.96
N MET A 174 6.56 9.86 -30.34
CA MET A 174 8.02 9.89 -30.25
C MET A 174 8.58 10.81 -31.30
N TRP A 175 8.70 12.06 -30.88
CA TRP A 175 9.06 13.25 -31.64
C TRP A 175 7.97 13.66 -32.64
N ASP A 176 7.65 14.96 -32.62
CA ASP A 176 6.98 15.60 -33.73
C ASP A 176 7.83 15.40 -34.99
N LEU A 177 7.41 14.50 -35.89
CA LEU A 177 8.18 14.19 -37.10
C LEU A 177 8.45 15.46 -37.93
N ASN A 178 7.59 16.49 -37.84
CA ASN A 178 7.80 17.76 -38.53
C ASN A 178 9.05 18.50 -38.04
N LEU A 179 9.44 18.34 -36.77
CA LEU A 179 10.67 18.92 -36.22
C LEU A 179 11.91 18.24 -36.81
N LEU A 180 11.88 16.91 -36.93
CA LEU A 180 12.98 16.12 -37.49
C LEU A 180 13.10 16.31 -39.01
N TRP A 181 11.96 16.39 -39.72
CA TRP A 181 11.92 16.79 -41.13
C TRP A 181 12.47 18.20 -41.37
N LYS A 182 12.13 19.18 -40.51
CA LYS A 182 12.66 20.56 -40.62
C LYS A 182 14.17 20.62 -40.49
N LEU A 183 14.78 19.78 -39.65
CA LEU A 183 16.24 19.72 -39.44
C LEU A 183 17.01 18.99 -40.55
N ILE A 184 16.32 18.24 -41.41
CA ILE A 184 16.91 17.54 -42.57
C ILE A 184 16.73 18.36 -43.86
N MET A 185 15.72 19.24 -43.90
CA MET A 185 15.34 20.06 -45.06
C MET A 185 15.76 21.54 -44.93
N SER A 186 16.71 21.85 -44.04
CA SER A 186 17.27 23.19 -43.77
C SER A 186 18.77 23.25 -44.03
#